data_AF-A0A7C2BHD8-F1
#
_entry.id   AF-A0A7C2BHD8-F1
#
_cell.length_a   1.000
_cell.length_b   1.000
_cell.length_c   1.000
_cell.angle_alpha   90.00
_cell.angle_beta   90.00
_cell.angle_gamma   90.00
#
_symmetry.space_group_name_H-M   'P 1'
#
loop_
_entity.id
_entity.type
_entity.pdbx_description
1 polymer ?
#
loop_
_entity_poly.entity_id
_entity_poly.type
_entity_poly.pdbx_seq_one_letter_code
_entity_poly.pdbx_strand_id
1 'polypeptide(L)'
;MGPLRWLLSLLIVAGVGAGCVGRGPDHQTPTATPDPTSPPVRAPAPAAGNPFGVSMAAGVNDPAIPAALGLAARAGIGWVRIAGTEWSRVEPRKGEFDWWAADRIIDLARGLGFEILAPLAYTPQWASSAPTGLPAGLRTRAPPRDLCDWEAYVAATVSRYRDRVHYWQVWNEPDLAGFWAGTPHEYAELLAA
;
A
#
# COMPACT_ATOMS: atom_id res chain seq x y z
N MET A 1 -6.15 -48.39 -0.83
CA MET A 1 -4.72 -48.04 -0.64
C MET A 1 -4.13 -47.67 -1.99
N GLY A 2 -3.77 -46.40 -2.17
CA GLY A 2 -3.05 -45.86 -3.32
C GLY A 2 -2.68 -44.41 -3.00
N PRO A 3 -1.41 -43.98 -3.07
CA PRO A 3 -1.00 -42.69 -2.51
C PRO A 3 -1.26 -41.54 -3.48
N LEU A 4 -1.95 -40.50 -3.00
CA LEU A 4 -2.15 -39.24 -3.71
C LEU A 4 -0.88 -38.39 -3.55
N ARG A 5 -0.19 -38.14 -4.67
CA ARG A 5 1.03 -37.32 -4.73
C ARG A 5 0.64 -35.84 -4.89
N TRP A 6 1.14 -35.01 -3.97
CA TRP A 6 1.07 -33.55 -4.06
C TRP A 6 1.96 -33.04 -5.21
N LEU A 7 1.39 -32.29 -6.14
CA LEU A 7 2.14 -31.55 -7.15
C LEU A 7 2.50 -30.16 -6.60
N LEU A 8 3.78 -29.96 -6.28
CA LEU A 8 4.37 -28.64 -6.16
C LEU A 8 4.50 -28.02 -7.56
N SER A 9 3.83 -26.88 -7.79
CA SER A 9 4.14 -26.03 -8.93
C SER A 9 5.33 -25.14 -8.58
N LEU A 10 6.51 -25.49 -9.10
CA LEU A 10 7.65 -24.58 -9.22
C LEU A 10 7.31 -23.48 -10.23
N LEU A 11 7.39 -22.22 -9.81
CA LEU A 11 7.49 -21.09 -10.72
C LEU A 11 8.95 -20.94 -11.14
N ILE A 12 9.18 -21.15 -12.43
CA ILE A 12 10.46 -21.01 -13.12
C ILE A 12 10.85 -19.53 -13.14
N VAL A 13 11.98 -19.19 -12.52
CA VAL A 13 12.72 -17.95 -12.81
C VAL A 13 13.45 -18.19 -14.12
N ALA A 14 13.01 -17.55 -15.21
CA ALA A 14 13.75 -17.55 -16.45
C ALA A 14 14.96 -16.62 -16.30
N GLY A 15 16.14 -17.22 -16.11
CA GLY A 15 17.42 -16.57 -16.36
C GLY A 15 17.63 -16.40 -17.86
N VAL A 16 17.96 -15.18 -18.29
CA VAL A 16 18.44 -14.93 -19.65
C VAL A 16 19.97 -15.03 -19.63
N GLY A 17 20.48 -15.95 -20.45
CA GLY A 17 21.88 -16.30 -20.57
C GLY A 17 22.75 -15.25 -21.27
N ALA A 18 24.05 -15.39 -21.05
CA ALA A 18 25.11 -14.66 -21.72
C ALA A 18 25.21 -15.01 -23.21
N GLY A 19 25.48 -14.01 -24.06
CA GLY A 19 25.84 -14.23 -25.45
C GLY A 19 26.10 -12.96 -26.28
N CYS A 20 27.38 -12.71 -26.56
CA CYS A 20 27.97 -11.94 -27.66
C CYS A 20 28.10 -10.41 -27.56
N VAL A 21 29.38 -10.00 -27.54
CA VAL A 21 29.94 -8.65 -27.54
C VAL A 21 29.76 -7.98 -28.91
N GLY A 22 29.24 -6.75 -28.92
CA GLY A 22 29.34 -5.79 -30.02
C GLY A 22 29.64 -4.40 -29.44
N ARG A 23 30.89 -3.94 -29.62
CA ARG A 23 31.41 -2.68 -29.07
C ARG A 23 30.96 -1.51 -29.96
N GLY A 24 29.89 -0.83 -29.58
CA GLY A 24 29.50 0.47 -30.14
C GLY A 24 30.25 1.62 -29.46
N PRO A 25 30.39 2.80 -30.09
CA PRO A 25 31.11 3.93 -29.50
C PRO A 25 30.39 4.47 -28.25
N ASP A 26 31.16 4.69 -27.19
CA ASP A 26 30.72 5.19 -25.89
C ASP A 26 30.06 6.58 -26.02
N HIS A 27 28.72 6.63 -26.03
CA HIS A 27 27.99 7.83 -25.66
C HIS A 27 27.82 7.86 -24.14
N GLN A 28 28.87 8.27 -23.43
CA GLN A 28 28.73 8.68 -22.03
C GLN A 28 27.94 9.99 -22.00
N THR A 29 26.66 9.92 -21.65
CA THR A 29 25.91 11.11 -21.24
C THR A 29 26.51 11.60 -19.92
N PRO A 30 26.98 12.85 -19.81
CA PRO A 30 27.47 13.36 -18.53
C PRO A 30 26.34 13.33 -17.50
N THR A 31 26.48 12.50 -16.47
CA THR A 31 25.62 12.58 -15.29
C THR A 31 26.11 13.80 -14.50
N ALA A 32 25.52 14.96 -14.78
CA ALA A 32 25.76 16.14 -13.96
C ALA A 32 25.31 15.84 -12.53
N THR A 33 26.25 15.83 -11.60
CA THR A 33 25.95 15.80 -10.17
C THR A 33 25.20 17.09 -9.83
N PRO A 34 24.02 17.03 -9.18
CA PRO A 34 23.28 18.24 -8.83
C PRO A 34 24.08 19.08 -7.83
N ASP A 35 24.16 20.38 -8.10
CA ASP A 35 24.88 21.36 -7.29
C ASP A 35 24.22 21.47 -5.89
N PRO A 36 24.97 21.21 -4.80
CA PRO A 36 24.45 21.26 -3.43
C PRO A 36 24.02 22.66 -2.98
N THR A 37 24.27 23.71 -3.78
CA THR A 37 23.89 25.09 -3.46
C THR A 37 22.57 25.55 -4.09
N SER A 38 21.89 24.68 -4.84
CA SER A 38 20.57 25.01 -5.40
C SER A 38 19.55 25.22 -4.28
N PRO A 39 18.78 26.33 -4.29
CA PRO A 39 17.69 26.50 -3.33
C PRO A 39 16.69 25.34 -3.46
N PRO A 40 16.03 24.90 -2.37
CA PRO A 40 15.03 23.85 -2.47
C PRO A 40 13.97 24.30 -3.47
N VAL A 41 13.87 23.58 -4.59
CA VAL A 41 12.82 23.79 -5.58
C VAL A 41 11.51 23.46 -4.87
N ARG A 42 10.77 24.51 -4.51
CA ARG A 42 9.42 24.37 -3.96
C ARG A 42 8.59 23.60 -4.99
N ALA A 43 8.12 22.42 -4.60
CA ALA A 43 7.20 21.67 -5.44
C ALA A 43 6.02 22.59 -5.79
N PRO A 44 5.59 22.66 -7.07
CA PRO A 44 4.38 23.37 -7.40
C PRO A 44 3.24 22.79 -6.56
N ALA A 45 2.33 23.66 -6.07
CA ALA A 45 1.11 23.17 -5.42
C ALA A 45 0.42 22.18 -6.36
N PRO A 46 -0.20 21.09 -5.85
CA PRO A 46 -1.00 20.21 -6.69
C PRO A 46 -1.99 21.08 -7.44
N ALA A 47 -1.82 21.13 -8.76
CA ALA A 47 -2.76 21.84 -9.60
C ALA A 47 -4.11 21.15 -9.39
N ALA A 48 -5.09 21.88 -8.85
CA ALA A 48 -6.48 21.45 -8.89
C ALA A 48 -6.78 21.05 -10.34
N GLY A 49 -7.13 19.76 -10.54
CA GLY A 49 -7.36 19.20 -11.87
C GLY A 49 -6.23 18.32 -12.45
N ASN A 50 -5.17 18.01 -11.71
CA ASN A 50 -4.19 17.00 -12.13
C ASN A 50 -4.75 15.58 -11.93
N PRO A 51 -4.97 14.78 -13.00
CA PRO A 51 -5.59 13.46 -12.89
C PRO A 51 -4.57 12.33 -12.64
N PHE A 52 -3.27 12.60 -12.66
CA PHE A 52 -2.25 11.56 -12.63
C PHE A 52 -1.84 11.20 -11.20
N GLY A 53 -1.77 9.89 -10.94
CA GLY A 53 -1.38 9.33 -9.66
C GLY A 53 -0.43 8.16 -9.77
N VAL A 54 0.26 7.86 -8.66
CA VAL A 54 1.13 6.68 -8.52
C VAL A 54 0.74 5.87 -7.29
N SER A 55 0.86 4.54 -7.39
CA SER A 55 0.68 3.65 -6.25
C SER A 55 2.01 3.39 -5.58
N MET A 56 2.08 3.65 -4.28
CA MET A 56 3.22 3.33 -3.45
C MET A 56 3.05 1.91 -2.92
N ALA A 57 3.55 0.93 -3.69
CA ALA A 57 3.52 -0.48 -3.30
C ALA A 57 4.55 -0.82 -2.19
N ALA A 58 5.52 0.07 -1.95
CA ALA A 58 6.53 -0.12 -0.92
C ALA A 58 5.90 -0.01 0.48
N GLY A 59 6.24 -0.97 1.35
CA GLY A 59 5.78 -0.93 2.74
C GLY A 59 6.14 0.40 3.38
N VAL A 60 5.24 0.98 4.16
CA VAL A 60 5.36 2.31 4.82
C VAL A 60 6.67 2.62 5.55
N ASN A 61 7.51 1.63 5.80
CA ASN A 61 8.81 1.73 6.47
C ASN A 61 10.00 1.72 5.51
N ASP A 62 9.77 1.62 4.20
CA ASP A 62 10.83 1.62 3.20
C ASP A 62 11.54 2.99 3.21
N PRO A 63 12.86 3.04 3.45
CA PRO A 63 13.62 4.29 3.47
C PRO A 63 13.66 5.00 2.12
N ALA A 64 13.30 4.34 1.02
CA ALA A 64 13.21 4.96 -0.30
C ALA A 64 11.94 5.82 -0.49
N ILE A 65 10.92 5.67 0.37
CA ILE A 65 9.63 6.37 0.23
C ILE A 65 9.79 7.89 0.11
N PRO A 66 10.56 8.59 0.97
CA PRO A 66 10.73 10.04 0.84
C PRO A 66 11.35 10.46 -0.49
N ALA A 67 12.35 9.73 -0.96
CA ALA A 67 12.98 10.01 -2.25
C ALA A 67 12.00 9.78 -3.42
N ALA A 68 11.23 8.69 -3.38
CA ALA A 68 10.23 8.35 -4.39
C ALA A 68 9.07 9.37 -4.45
N LEU A 69 8.55 9.79 -3.30
CA LEU A 69 7.52 10.84 -3.24
C LEU A 69 8.06 12.18 -3.73
N GLY A 70 9.30 12.53 -3.39
CA GLY A 70 9.95 13.73 -3.92
C GLY A 70 10.13 13.69 -5.44
N LEU A 71 10.44 12.52 -6.01
CA LEU A 71 10.51 12.32 -7.47
C LEU A 71 9.13 12.46 -8.11
N ALA A 72 8.09 11.85 -7.55
CA ALA A 72 6.73 11.97 -8.05
C ALA A 72 6.25 13.44 -8.04
N ALA A 73 6.56 14.20 -6.99
CA ALA A 73 6.19 15.61 -6.90
C ALA A 73 6.89 16.45 -7.97
N ARG A 74 8.20 16.21 -8.20
CA ARG A 74 8.97 16.89 -9.27
C ARG A 74 8.50 16.49 -10.67
N ALA A 75 7.99 15.28 -10.85
CA ALA A 75 7.38 14.82 -12.09
C ALA A 75 5.98 15.42 -12.33
N GLY A 76 5.46 16.22 -11.38
CA GLY A 76 4.14 16.82 -11.49
C GLY A 76 3.01 15.82 -11.28
N ILE A 77 3.22 14.76 -10.49
CA ILE A 77 2.14 13.86 -10.07
C ILE A 77 1.31 14.55 -8.98
N GLY A 78 -0.03 14.43 -9.05
CA GLY A 78 -0.95 15.06 -8.11
C GLY A 78 -1.49 14.11 -7.04
N TRP A 79 -1.49 12.80 -7.32
CA TRP A 79 -2.12 11.79 -6.47
C TRP A 79 -1.16 10.69 -6.03
N VAL A 80 -1.36 10.20 -4.82
CA VAL A 80 -0.69 8.98 -4.34
C VAL A 80 -1.70 8.03 -3.72
N ARG A 81 -1.58 6.75 -4.08
CA ARG A 81 -2.17 5.67 -3.29
C ARG A 81 -1.12 5.15 -2.32
N ILE A 82 -1.37 5.24 -1.02
CA ILE A 82 -0.41 4.86 0.02
C ILE A 82 -0.87 3.62 0.77
N ALA A 83 0.07 2.80 1.25
CA ALA A 83 -0.20 1.84 2.32
C ALA A 83 -0.07 2.53 3.68
N GLY A 84 -0.53 1.89 4.75
CA GLY A 84 -0.30 2.32 6.14
C GLY A 84 -1.51 2.37 7.02
N THR A 85 -2.69 2.59 6.43
CA THR A 85 -3.96 2.70 7.13
C THR A 85 -4.67 1.36 7.30
N GLU A 86 -4.09 0.24 6.85
CA GLU A 86 -4.72 -1.07 6.96
C GLU A 86 -4.97 -1.45 8.43
N TRP A 87 -6.15 -1.99 8.73
CA TRP A 87 -6.63 -2.27 10.08
C TRP A 87 -5.68 -3.18 10.86
N SER A 88 -5.20 -4.26 10.22
CA SER A 88 -4.19 -5.17 10.77
C SER A 88 -2.87 -4.53 11.17
N ARG A 89 -2.55 -3.35 10.61
CA ARG A 89 -1.36 -2.57 10.91
C ARG A 89 -1.64 -1.51 11.96
N VAL A 90 -2.73 -0.76 11.83
CA VAL A 90 -3.02 0.36 12.73
C VAL A 90 -3.64 -0.08 14.05
N GLU A 91 -4.23 -1.28 14.14
CA GLU A 91 -4.83 -1.81 15.38
C GLU A 91 -4.36 -3.25 15.64
N PRO A 92 -3.07 -3.45 15.98
CA PRO A 92 -2.51 -4.79 16.19
C PRO A 92 -3.17 -5.56 17.35
N ARG A 93 -3.75 -4.87 18.33
CA ARG A 93 -4.61 -5.45 19.38
C ARG A 93 -5.86 -4.60 19.54
N LYS A 94 -6.97 -5.22 19.94
CA LYS A 94 -8.28 -4.54 20.09
C LYS A 94 -8.15 -3.32 21.00
N GLY A 95 -8.46 -2.14 20.47
CA GLY A 95 -8.38 -0.85 21.13
C GLY A 95 -6.97 -0.25 21.26
N GLU A 96 -5.91 -0.97 20.86
CA GLU A 96 -4.53 -0.49 20.90
C GLU A 96 -4.08 -0.10 19.50
N PHE A 97 -4.16 1.19 19.20
CA PHE A 97 -3.77 1.71 17.89
C PHE A 97 -2.28 2.10 17.82
N ASP A 98 -1.61 1.70 16.74
CA ASP A 98 -0.28 2.16 16.33
C ASP A 98 -0.38 3.00 15.05
N TRP A 99 -0.34 4.33 15.23
CA TRP A 99 -0.44 5.28 14.13
C TRP A 99 0.91 5.68 13.53
N TRP A 100 2.03 5.27 14.11
CA TRP A 100 3.34 5.86 13.81
C TRP A 100 3.67 5.85 12.32
N ALA A 101 3.45 4.70 11.67
CA ALA A 101 3.75 4.56 10.26
C ALA A 101 2.78 5.34 9.37
N ALA A 102 1.49 5.33 9.73
CA ALA A 102 0.42 6.02 9.00
C ALA A 102 0.56 7.54 9.08
N ASP A 103 0.82 8.08 10.28
CA ASP A 103 1.08 9.51 10.50
C ASP A 103 2.25 9.98 9.62
N ARG A 104 3.39 9.27 9.68
CA ARG A 104 4.58 9.64 8.92
C ARG A 104 4.34 9.68 7.41
N ILE A 105 3.68 8.67 6.83
CA ILE A 105 3.47 8.62 5.38
C ILE A 105 2.44 9.66 4.91
N ILE A 106 1.37 9.86 5.69
CA ILE A 106 0.32 10.85 5.38
C ILE A 106 0.90 12.26 5.47
N ASP A 107 1.64 12.58 6.53
CA ASP A 107 2.24 13.90 6.72
C ASP A 107 3.28 14.22 5.64
N LEU A 108 4.08 13.23 5.25
CA LEU A 108 5.03 13.38 4.16
C LEU A 108 4.33 13.61 2.81
N ALA A 109 3.30 12.82 2.50
CA ALA A 109 2.54 12.97 1.26
C ALA A 109 1.83 14.33 1.18
N ARG A 110 1.18 14.78 2.27
CA ARG A 110 0.55 16.10 2.34
C ARG A 110 1.55 17.24 2.31
N GLY A 111 2.70 17.10 2.97
CA GLY A 111 3.78 18.09 2.93
C GLY A 111 4.35 18.31 1.53
N LEU A 112 4.28 17.29 0.66
CA LEU A 112 4.64 17.38 -0.75
C LEU A 112 3.47 17.80 -1.65
N GLY A 113 2.29 18.02 -1.08
CA GLY A 113 1.10 18.47 -1.78
C GLY A 113 0.36 17.39 -2.55
N PHE A 114 0.45 16.11 -2.19
CA PHE A 114 -0.35 15.09 -2.86
C PHE A 114 -1.78 15.01 -2.32
N GLU A 115 -2.74 14.74 -3.21
CA GLU A 115 -4.01 14.11 -2.83
C GLU A 115 -3.79 12.62 -2.54
N ILE A 116 -4.47 12.11 -1.51
CA ILE A 116 -4.21 10.78 -0.96
C ILE A 116 -5.43 9.88 -1.15
N LEU A 117 -5.21 8.72 -1.76
CA LEU A 117 -6.09 7.55 -1.69
C LEU A 117 -5.52 6.54 -0.70
N ALA A 118 -6.22 6.32 0.42
CA ALA A 118 -5.76 5.42 1.48
C ALA A 118 -6.67 4.17 1.60
N PRO A 119 -6.12 2.95 1.64
CA PRO A 119 -6.89 1.74 1.79
C PRO A 119 -7.35 1.54 3.24
N LEU A 120 -8.62 1.24 3.40
CA LEU A 120 -9.18 0.64 4.60
C LEU A 120 -9.27 -0.87 4.31
N ALA A 121 -8.34 -1.65 4.85
CA ALA A 121 -8.23 -3.06 4.47
C ALA A 121 -7.60 -3.92 5.58
N TYR A 122 -7.74 -5.23 5.40
CA TYR A 122 -7.07 -6.31 6.12
C TYR A 122 -7.38 -6.41 7.61
N THR A 123 -8.07 -7.48 7.98
CA THR A 123 -8.54 -7.74 9.33
C THR A 123 -7.38 -8.10 10.27
N PRO A 124 -7.25 -7.49 11.46
CA PRO A 124 -6.24 -7.88 12.42
C PRO A 124 -6.51 -9.30 12.94
N GLN A 125 -5.46 -9.95 13.43
CA GLN A 125 -5.55 -11.33 13.91
C GLN A 125 -6.59 -11.53 15.02
N TRP A 126 -6.82 -10.51 15.85
CA TRP A 126 -7.79 -10.59 16.93
C TRP A 126 -9.25 -10.47 16.43
N ALA A 127 -9.50 -9.82 15.28
CA ALA A 127 -10.84 -9.67 14.71
C ALA A 127 -11.16 -10.71 13.63
N SER A 128 -10.14 -11.35 13.03
CA SER A 128 -10.27 -12.28 11.90
C SER A 128 -11.17 -13.48 12.20
N SER A 129 -12.02 -13.86 11.22
CA SER A 129 -12.82 -15.10 11.23
C SER A 129 -12.03 -16.34 10.82
N ALA A 130 -10.81 -16.16 10.32
CA ALA A 130 -9.95 -17.28 9.93
C ALA A 130 -9.57 -18.15 11.14
N PRO A 131 -9.53 -19.49 10.98
CA PRO A 131 -9.02 -20.40 11.99
C PRO A 131 -7.64 -19.99 12.51
N THR A 132 -7.43 -20.10 13.83
CA THR A 132 -6.18 -19.70 14.49
C THR A 132 -4.96 -20.49 14.04
N GLY A 133 -5.14 -21.69 13.48
CA GLY A 133 -4.07 -22.53 12.94
C GLY A 133 -3.53 -22.10 11.58
N LEU A 134 -4.13 -21.11 10.91
CA LEU A 134 -3.63 -20.59 9.64
C LEU A 134 -2.47 -19.59 9.85
N PRO A 135 -1.50 -19.53 8.92
CA PRO A 135 -0.48 -18.49 8.92
C PRO A 135 -1.08 -17.08 9.05
N ALA A 136 -0.48 -16.24 9.89
CA ALA A 136 -0.97 -14.89 10.20
C ALA A 136 -1.29 -14.06 8.96
N GLY A 137 -0.44 -14.12 7.92
CA GLY A 137 -0.66 -13.39 6.66
C GLY A 137 -1.98 -13.76 5.98
N LEU A 138 -2.34 -15.05 5.96
CA LEU A 138 -3.62 -15.51 5.40
C LEU A 138 -4.81 -15.09 6.26
N ARG A 139 -4.64 -15.05 7.58
CA ARG A 139 -5.70 -14.65 8.50
C ARG A 139 -6.12 -13.19 8.31
N THR A 140 -5.21 -12.32 7.84
CA THR A 140 -5.55 -10.92 7.55
C THR A 140 -6.47 -10.72 6.36
N ARG A 141 -6.67 -11.76 5.55
CA ARG A 141 -7.50 -11.72 4.34
C ARG A 141 -8.93 -12.22 4.57
N ALA A 142 -9.22 -12.76 5.75
CA ALA A 142 -10.56 -13.18 6.11
C ALA A 142 -11.42 -12.01 6.59
N PRO A 143 -12.75 -12.09 6.43
CA PRO A 143 -13.66 -11.10 7.01
C PRO A 143 -13.48 -11.00 8.54
N PRO A 144 -13.87 -9.86 9.14
CA PRO A 144 -14.01 -9.79 10.59
C PRO A 144 -15.11 -10.71 11.10
N ARG A 145 -14.96 -11.19 12.34
CA ARG A 145 -16.00 -11.93 13.06
C ARG A 145 -17.16 -11.03 13.47
N ASP A 146 -16.92 -9.73 13.59
CA ASP A 146 -17.87 -8.73 14.04
C ASP A 146 -17.68 -7.45 13.21
N LEU A 147 -18.74 -7.01 12.52
CA LEU A 147 -18.71 -5.78 11.72
C LEU A 147 -18.64 -4.52 12.59
N CYS A 148 -19.08 -4.57 13.86
CA CYS A 148 -18.94 -3.44 14.77
C CYS A 148 -17.47 -3.09 15.02
N ASP A 149 -16.59 -4.10 15.04
CA ASP A 149 -15.15 -3.90 15.19
C ASP A 149 -14.55 -3.24 13.92
N TRP A 150 -15.07 -3.59 12.74
CA TRP A 150 -14.70 -2.93 11.49
C TRP A 150 -15.15 -1.47 11.46
N GLU A 151 -16.41 -1.19 11.80
CA GLU A 151 -16.96 0.17 11.88
C GLU A 151 -16.17 1.05 12.87
N ALA A 152 -15.82 0.51 14.04
CA ALA A 152 -15.02 1.23 15.04
C ALA A 152 -13.64 1.62 14.50
N TYR A 153 -12.97 0.71 13.79
CA TYR A 153 -11.70 1.00 13.14
C TYR A 153 -11.83 2.05 12.03
N VAL A 154 -12.85 1.93 11.16
CA VAL A 154 -13.11 2.89 10.09
C VAL A 154 -13.36 4.27 10.69
N ALA A 155 -14.23 4.36 11.70
CA ALA A 155 -14.54 5.59 12.39
C ALA A 155 -13.30 6.23 13.04
N ALA A 156 -12.47 5.43 13.73
CA ALA A 156 -11.24 5.92 14.35
C ALA A 156 -10.24 6.45 13.30
N THR A 157 -10.02 5.70 12.22
CA THR A 157 -9.05 6.02 11.17
C THR A 157 -9.48 7.24 10.37
N VAL A 158 -10.72 7.25 9.87
CA VAL A 158 -11.26 8.38 9.10
C VAL A 158 -11.34 9.63 9.97
N SER A 159 -11.79 9.53 11.22
CA SER A 159 -11.85 10.68 12.13
C SER A 159 -10.49 11.29 12.41
N ARG A 160 -9.44 10.46 12.53
CA ARG A 160 -8.05 10.91 12.78
C ARG A 160 -7.46 11.68 11.61
N TYR A 161 -7.74 11.25 10.38
CA TYR A 161 -7.11 11.79 9.17
C TYR A 161 -8.04 12.67 8.32
N ARG A 162 -9.25 13.00 8.80
CA ARG A 162 -10.27 13.76 8.05
C ARG A 162 -9.80 15.10 7.48
N ASP A 163 -8.75 15.69 8.05
CA ASP A 163 -8.15 16.97 7.63
C ASP A 163 -7.09 16.80 6.53
N ARG A 164 -6.64 15.57 6.29
CA ARG A 164 -5.50 15.23 5.42
C ARG A 164 -5.83 14.19 4.35
N VAL A 165 -6.83 13.34 4.57
CA VAL A 165 -7.24 12.27 3.67
C VAL A 165 -8.74 12.37 3.41
N HIS A 166 -9.09 12.53 2.13
CA HIS A 166 -10.48 12.68 1.67
C HIS A 166 -10.96 11.50 0.82
N TYR A 167 -10.04 10.63 0.38
CA TYR A 167 -10.36 9.51 -0.49
C TYR A 167 -9.91 8.20 0.14
N TRP A 168 -10.87 7.29 0.30
CA TRP A 168 -10.68 6.01 0.95
C TRP A 168 -11.04 4.88 -0.02
N GLN A 169 -10.21 3.85 -0.03
CA GLN A 169 -10.48 2.63 -0.78
C GLN A 169 -10.91 1.54 0.21
N VAL A 170 -12.12 1.01 0.06
CA VAL A 170 -12.54 -0.14 0.87
C VAL A 170 -11.95 -1.41 0.27
N TRP A 171 -11.12 -2.06 1.07
CA TRP A 171 -10.41 -3.29 0.76
C TRP A 171 -9.42 -3.21 -0.44
N ASN A 172 -8.78 -4.34 -0.75
CA ASN A 172 -7.92 -4.51 -1.93
C ASN A 172 -8.31 -5.81 -2.63
N GLU A 173 -8.67 -5.74 -3.92
CA GLU A 173 -8.87 -6.91 -4.81
C GLU A 173 -9.72 -8.05 -4.17
N PRO A 174 -10.94 -7.76 -3.69
CA PRO A 174 -11.77 -8.76 -3.00
C PRO A 174 -12.22 -9.93 -3.89
N ASP A 175 -12.04 -9.82 -5.20
CA ASP A 175 -12.26 -10.89 -6.18
C ASP A 175 -11.11 -11.92 -6.21
N LEU A 176 -9.94 -11.57 -5.67
CA LEU A 176 -8.79 -12.47 -5.59
C LEU A 176 -8.73 -13.19 -4.24
N ALA A 177 -8.70 -14.53 -4.28
CA ALA A 177 -8.64 -15.37 -3.08
C ALA A 177 -7.42 -15.10 -2.17
N GLY A 178 -6.34 -14.53 -2.72
CA GLY A 178 -5.17 -14.11 -1.96
C GLY A 178 -5.36 -12.81 -1.15
N PHE A 179 -6.43 -12.08 -1.41
CA PHE A 179 -6.73 -10.79 -0.80
C PHE A 179 -8.06 -10.76 -0.06
N TRP A 180 -9.00 -11.67 -0.38
CA TRP A 180 -10.23 -11.88 0.37
C TRP A 180 -10.56 -13.37 0.44
N ALA A 181 -10.71 -13.88 1.66
CA ALA A 181 -11.06 -15.28 1.91
C ALA A 181 -12.56 -15.48 2.22
N GLY A 182 -13.34 -14.40 2.24
CA GLY A 182 -14.79 -14.44 2.41
C GLY A 182 -15.52 -14.62 1.07
N THR A 183 -16.83 -14.58 1.15
CA THR A 183 -17.74 -14.60 0.01
C THR A 183 -17.96 -13.18 -0.54
N PRO A 184 -18.47 -13.03 -1.77
CA PRO A 184 -18.89 -11.73 -2.30
C PRO A 184 -19.98 -11.06 -1.45
N HIS A 185 -20.84 -11.85 -0.80
CA HIS A 185 -21.90 -11.33 0.08
C HIS A 185 -21.31 -10.70 1.35
N GLU A 186 -20.40 -11.39 2.04
CA GLU A 186 -19.71 -10.84 3.22
C GLU A 186 -18.90 -9.58 2.88
N TYR A 187 -18.33 -9.51 1.67
CA TYR A 187 -17.67 -8.28 1.21
C TYR A 187 -18.66 -7.12 1.03
N ALA A 188 -19.84 -7.40 0.46
CA ALA A 188 -20.89 -6.39 0.31
C ALA A 188 -21.42 -5.89 1.65
N GLU A 189 -21.54 -6.76 2.66
CA GLU A 189 -21.89 -6.37 4.03
C GLU A 189 -20.82 -5.47 4.66
N LEU A 190 -19.55 -5.84 4.53
CA LEU A 190 -18.42 -5.03 5.02
C LEU A 190 -18.34 -3.65 4.34
N LEU A 191 -18.65 -3.59 3.04
CA LEU A 191 -18.65 -2.35 2.27
C LEU A 191 -19.80 -1.41 2.67
N ALA A 192 -20.92 -1.96 3.15
CA ALA A 192 -22.12 -1.21 3.51
C ALA A 192 -22.16 -0.74 4.97
N ALA A 193 -21.30 -1.29 5.82
CA ALA A 193 -21.14 -0.93 7.24
C ALA A 193 -20.42 0.43 7.39
#